data_AF-A0A6J7KX91-F1
#
_entry.id   AF-A0A6J7KX91-F1
#
_cell.length_a   1.000
_cell.length_b   1.000
_cell.length_c   1.000
_cell.angle_alpha   90.00
_cell.angle_beta   90.00
_cell.angle_gamma   90.00
#
_symmetry.space_group_name_H-M   'P 1'
#
loop_
_entity.id
_entity.type
_entity.pdbx_description
1 polymer ?
#
loop_
_entity_poly.entity_id
_entity_poly.type
_entity_poly.pdbx_seq_one_letter_code
_entity_poly.pdbx_strand_id
1 'polypeptide(L)'
;MGVVVVTRVIALAAEEGGTSNFLIPNGTFFVVLAIFLIVLFIIGKFVVPPIQQVLNERDRMVVQTGDENREAGAQESAAEADYDKELASARSEAAGIRDKARADGRQVIDELRAQASEEVAGTLQQASEELQVHSDAIAPSLSASVESLSQTLASRVLGADVSNSSATKVH
;
A
#
# COMPACT_ATOMS: atom_id res chain seq x y z
N MET A 1 78.20 -51.40 77.66
CA MET A 1 77.86 -52.82 77.46
C MET A 1 76.35 -52.91 77.56
N GLY A 2 75.54 -53.03 76.52
CA GLY A 2 75.75 -53.54 75.18
C GLY A 2 74.41 -54.19 74.80
N VAL A 3 73.74 -53.63 73.79
CA VAL A 3 72.95 -54.36 72.78
C VAL A 3 71.98 -55.44 73.31
N VAL A 4 70.73 -55.05 73.60
CA VAL A 4 69.50 -55.86 73.34
C VAL A 4 68.36 -54.85 73.07
N VAL A 5 68.38 -54.14 71.94
CA VAL A 5 67.73 -54.54 70.67
C VAL A 5 66.21 -54.56 70.85
N VAL A 6 65.47 -53.50 70.48
CA VAL A 6 65.00 -53.23 69.10
C VAL A 6 64.04 -54.31 68.53
N THR A 7 63.87 -55.45 69.21
CA THR A 7 63.08 -56.61 68.73
C THR A 7 61.56 -56.45 68.90
N ARG A 8 61.06 -55.45 69.64
CA ARG A 8 59.60 -55.26 69.86
C ARG A 8 58.88 -54.49 68.75
N VAL A 9 59.59 -53.86 67.81
CA VAL A 9 58.98 -53.00 66.77
C VAL A 9 58.61 -53.78 65.50
N ILE A 10 59.12 -55.01 65.32
CA ILE A 10 58.80 -55.86 64.16
C ILE A 10 57.51 -56.68 64.36
N ALA A 11 56.94 -56.69 65.57
CA ALA A 11 55.75 -57.49 65.90
C ALA A 11 54.40 -56.92 65.41
N LEU A 12 54.39 -55.86 64.59
CA LEU A 12 53.16 -55.20 64.12
C LEU A 12 52.93 -55.28 62.60
N ALA A 13 53.73 -56.03 61.86
CA ALA A 13 53.70 -56.02 60.40
C ALA A 13 53.63 -57.41 59.72
N ALA A 14 53.48 -58.50 60.46
CA ALA A 14 53.30 -59.82 59.85
C ALA A 14 52.47 -60.72 60.76
N GLU A 15 51.23 -60.99 60.33
CA GLU A 15 50.45 -62.24 60.47
C GLU A 15 48.94 -61.93 60.44
N GLU A 16 48.41 -61.64 59.26
CA GLU A 16 47.17 -62.27 58.75
C GLU A 16 47.34 -62.50 57.24
N GLY A 17 48.46 -63.15 56.88
CA GLY A 17 48.66 -63.77 55.57
C GLY A 17 48.09 -65.18 55.60
N GLY A 18 46.79 -65.31 55.83
CA GLY A 18 46.08 -66.57 55.62
C GLY A 18 46.09 -66.89 54.13
N THR A 19 46.21 -68.17 53.77
CA THR A 19 46.01 -68.72 52.42
C THR A 19 44.55 -68.57 51.96
N SER A 20 44.00 -67.35 51.97
CA SER A 20 42.73 -67.02 51.37
C SER A 20 42.96 -66.76 49.89
N ASN A 21 42.70 -67.78 49.09
CA ASN A 21 42.68 -67.71 47.64
C ASN A 21 41.80 -66.52 47.20
N PHE A 22 42.41 -65.44 46.69
CA PHE A 22 41.75 -64.17 46.33
C PHE A 22 40.66 -64.32 45.25
N LEU A 23 40.69 -65.43 44.51
CA LEU A 23 39.68 -65.78 43.51
C LEU A 23 38.46 -66.49 44.10
N ILE A 24 38.51 -66.93 45.36
CA ILE A 24 37.34 -67.50 46.05
C ILE A 24 36.49 -66.34 46.55
N PRO A 25 35.26 -66.16 46.03
CA PRO A 25 34.40 -65.07 46.47
C PRO A 25 34.06 -65.25 47.95
N ASN A 26 34.43 -64.27 48.77
CA ASN A 26 34.03 -64.20 50.16
C ASN A 26 32.62 -63.56 50.29
N GLY A 27 31.98 -63.67 51.46
CA GLY A 27 30.66 -63.08 51.74
C GLY A 27 30.56 -61.56 51.50
N THR A 28 31.70 -60.89 51.34
CA THR A 28 31.82 -59.51 50.86
C THR A 28 31.16 -59.29 49.50
N PHE A 29 31.11 -60.30 48.62
CA PHE A 29 30.42 -60.23 47.32
C PHE A 29 28.94 -59.86 47.48
N PHE A 30 28.23 -60.51 48.41
CA PHE A 30 26.81 -60.23 48.64
C PHE A 30 26.58 -58.85 49.26
N VAL A 31 27.49 -58.38 50.12
CA VAL A 31 27.42 -57.04 50.71
C VAL A 31 27.65 -55.97 49.64
N VAL A 32 28.67 -56.13 48.79
CA VAL A 32 28.93 -55.21 47.67
C VAL A 32 27.77 -55.22 46.68
N LEU A 33 27.20 -56.38 46.37
CA LEU A 33 26.02 -56.50 45.51
C LEU A 33 24.81 -55.77 46.11
N ALA A 34 24.57 -55.91 47.42
CA ALA A 34 23.48 -55.20 48.10
C ALA A 34 23.66 -53.67 48.03
N ILE A 35 24.87 -53.17 48.29
CA ILE A 35 25.18 -51.73 48.18
C ILE A 35 25.01 -51.25 46.73
N PHE A 36 25.49 -52.03 45.75
CA PHE A 36 25.32 -51.72 44.34
C PHE A 36 23.84 -51.61 43.95
N LEU A 37 23.00 -52.55 44.39
CA LEU A 37 21.56 -52.52 44.12
C LEU A 37 20.87 -51.31 44.78
N ILE A 38 21.26 -50.94 46.00
CA ILE A 38 20.74 -49.74 46.67
C ILE A 38 21.10 -48.48 45.88
N VAL A 39 22.36 -48.34 45.46
CA VAL A 39 22.81 -47.20 44.66
C VAL A 39 22.13 -47.19 43.29
N LEU A 40 22.01 -48.34 42.62
CA LEU A 40 21.30 -48.48 41.35
C LEU A 40 19.84 -48.03 41.49
N PHE A 41 19.16 -48.43 42.56
CA PHE A 41 17.79 -48.02 42.84
C PHE A 41 17.68 -46.50 43.07
N ILE A 42 18.61 -45.91 43.83
CA ILE A 42 18.64 -44.45 44.05
C ILE A 42 18.89 -43.71 42.73
N ILE A 43 19.86 -44.12 41.91
CA ILE A 43 20.13 -43.51 40.61
C ILE A 43 18.92 -43.64 39.68
N GLY A 44 18.37 -44.85 39.56
CA GLY A 44 17.22 -45.12 38.72
C GLY A 44 15.97 -44.33 39.12
N LYS A 45 15.75 -44.11 40.42
CA LYS A 45 14.57 -43.40 40.92
C LYS A 45 14.76 -41.89 41.06
N PHE A 46 15.96 -41.39 41.36
CA PHE A 46 16.19 -39.97 41.65
C PHE A 46 17.01 -39.23 40.60
N VAL A 47 17.91 -39.90 39.86
CA VAL A 47 18.81 -39.23 38.90
C VAL A 47 18.30 -39.36 37.47
N VAL A 48 17.81 -40.54 37.09
CA VAL A 48 17.34 -40.79 35.72
C VAL A 48 16.09 -39.96 35.36
N PRO A 49 15.04 -39.86 36.20
CA PRO A 49 13.85 -39.10 35.85
C PRO A 49 14.09 -37.60 35.56
N PRO A 50 14.83 -36.83 36.38
CA PRO A 50 15.07 -35.41 36.08
C PRO A 50 15.91 -35.21 34.82
N ILE A 51 16.86 -36.11 34.52
CA ILE A 51 17.64 -36.03 33.27
C ILE A 51 16.73 -36.25 32.06
N GLN A 52 15.88 -37.28 32.09
CA GLN A 52 14.92 -37.52 30.99
C GLN A 52 13.95 -36.35 30.83
N GLN A 53 13.50 -35.75 31.92
CA GLN A 53 12.64 -34.57 31.86
C GLN A 53 13.32 -33.40 31.13
N VAL A 54 14.57 -33.09 31.46
CA VAL A 54 15.34 -32.01 30.81
C VAL A 54 15.58 -32.31 29.33
N LEU A 55 15.89 -33.56 28.98
CA LEU A 55 16.08 -33.95 27.58
C LEU A 55 14.78 -33.80 26.78
N ASN A 56 13.67 -34.31 27.31
CA ASN A 56 12.35 -34.17 26.67
C ASN A 56 11.93 -32.70 26.54
N GLU A 57 12.22 -31.87 27.55
CA GLU A 57 11.93 -30.44 27.49
C GLU A 57 12.76 -29.76 26.40
N ARG A 58 14.06 -30.10 26.29
CA ARG A 58 14.92 -29.57 25.22
C ARG A 58 14.43 -29.99 23.84
N ASP A 59 14.04 -31.26 23.66
CA ASP A 59 13.53 -31.74 22.39
C ASP A 59 12.20 -31.05 22.03
N ARG A 60 11.30 -30.87 23.01
CA ARG A 60 10.06 -30.10 22.83
C ARG A 60 10.33 -28.66 22.43
N MET A 61 11.24 -27.98 23.12
CA MET A 61 11.60 -26.60 22.80
C MET A 61 12.14 -26.48 21.37
N VAL A 62 13.00 -27.41 20.93
CA VAL A 62 13.55 -27.40 19.56
C VAL A 62 12.45 -27.59 18.52
N VAL A 63 11.54 -28.54 18.74
CA VAL A 63 10.41 -28.78 17.83
C VAL A 63 9.47 -27.57 17.81
N GLN A 64 9.12 -27.06 18.98
CA GLN A 64 8.25 -25.90 19.14
C GLN A 64 8.81 -24.66 18.42
N THR A 65 10.07 -24.30 18.65
CA THR A 65 10.71 -23.18 17.96
C THR A 65 10.74 -23.41 16.43
N GLY A 66 10.94 -24.66 15.99
CA GLY A 66 10.89 -25.00 14.57
C GLY A 66 9.49 -24.86 13.95
N ASP A 67 8.44 -25.23 14.68
CA ASP A 67 7.04 -25.05 14.27
C ASP A 67 6.65 -23.56 14.27
N GLU A 68 6.97 -22.83 15.34
CA GLU A 68 6.73 -21.38 15.47
C GLU A 68 7.41 -20.59 14.36
N ASN A 69 8.66 -20.91 14.01
CA ASN A 69 9.36 -20.26 12.90
C ASN A 69 8.69 -20.54 11.55
N ARG A 70 8.21 -21.77 11.33
CA ARG A 70 7.46 -22.12 10.11
C ARG A 70 6.13 -21.39 10.03
N GLU A 71 5.42 -21.31 11.15
CA GLU A 71 4.15 -20.59 11.24
C GLU A 71 4.35 -19.09 11.02
N ALA A 72 5.35 -18.49 11.67
CA ALA A 72 5.70 -17.08 11.49
C ALA A 72 6.04 -16.76 10.03
N GLY A 73 6.85 -17.59 9.36
CA GLY A 73 7.16 -17.42 7.94
C GLY A 73 5.93 -17.58 7.03
N ALA A 74 5.02 -18.49 7.37
CA ALA A 74 3.76 -18.65 6.63
C ALA A 74 2.84 -17.43 6.82
N GLN A 75 2.75 -16.89 8.04
CA GLN A 75 1.98 -15.68 8.34
C GLN A 75 2.57 -14.45 7.65
N GLU A 76 3.89 -14.30 7.63
CA GLU A 76 4.60 -13.23 6.91
C GLU A 76 4.28 -13.29 5.42
N SER A 77 4.44 -14.45 4.79
CA SER A 77 4.15 -14.61 3.36
C SER A 77 2.68 -14.37 3.03
N ALA A 78 1.76 -14.78 3.90
CA ALA A 78 0.34 -14.50 3.73
C ALA A 78 0.04 -12.99 3.85
N ALA A 79 0.65 -12.31 4.82
CA ALA A 79 0.50 -10.87 5.00
C ALA A 79 1.08 -10.06 3.82
N GLU A 80 2.22 -10.47 3.27
CA GLU A 80 2.79 -9.88 2.05
C GLU A 80 1.84 -10.06 0.85
N ALA A 81 1.30 -11.27 0.66
CA ALA A 81 0.37 -11.54 -0.43
C ALA A 81 -0.92 -10.71 -0.32
N ASP A 82 -1.47 -10.57 0.89
CA ASP A 82 -2.65 -9.74 1.14
C ASP A 82 -2.34 -8.25 0.93
N TYR A 83 -1.17 -7.78 1.38
CA TYR A 83 -0.72 -6.41 1.14
C TYR A 83 -0.58 -6.09 -0.35
N ASP A 84 0.08 -6.96 -1.11
CA ASP A 84 0.26 -6.77 -2.55
C ASP A 84 -1.06 -6.78 -3.31
N LYS A 85 -1.98 -7.67 -2.91
CA LYS A 85 -3.34 -7.73 -3.46
C LYS A 85 -4.10 -6.44 -3.19
N GLU A 86 -4.05 -5.91 -1.97
CA GLU A 86 -4.74 -4.68 -1.60
C GLU A 86 -4.14 -3.48 -2.34
N LEU A 87 -2.82 -3.43 -2.48
CA LEU A 87 -2.13 -2.40 -3.25
C LEU A 87 -2.51 -2.45 -4.74
N ALA A 88 -2.62 -3.64 -5.32
CA ALA A 88 -3.08 -3.81 -6.70
C ALA A 88 -4.53 -3.37 -6.88
N SER A 89 -5.42 -3.74 -5.94
CA SER A 89 -6.82 -3.32 -5.91
C SER A 89 -6.94 -1.80 -5.84
N ALA A 90 -6.24 -1.15 -4.90
CA ALA A 90 -6.23 0.30 -4.73
C ALA A 90 -5.72 1.03 -5.98
N ARG A 91 -4.69 0.49 -6.65
CA ARG A 91 -4.19 1.04 -7.93
C ARG A 91 -5.22 0.93 -9.04
N SER A 92 -5.93 -0.19 -9.12
CA SER A 92 -6.99 -0.40 -10.11
C SER A 92 -8.17 0.55 -9.86
N GLU A 93 -8.60 0.69 -8.61
CA GLU A 93 -9.66 1.62 -8.22
C GLU A 93 -9.28 3.06 -8.53
N ALA A 94 -8.07 3.50 -8.17
CA ALA A 94 -7.58 4.84 -8.48
C ALA A 94 -7.52 5.10 -9.99
N ALA A 95 -7.13 4.10 -10.80
CA ALA A 95 -7.17 4.21 -12.25
C ALA A 95 -8.61 4.38 -12.76
N GLY A 96 -9.55 3.57 -12.24
CA GLY A 96 -10.97 3.66 -12.56
C GLY A 96 -11.57 5.03 -12.21
N ILE A 97 -11.25 5.58 -11.04
CA ILE A 97 -11.69 6.91 -10.61
C ILE A 97 -11.16 7.98 -11.57
N ARG A 98 -9.87 7.92 -11.95
CA ARG A 98 -9.27 8.87 -12.90
C ARG A 98 -9.92 8.81 -14.27
N ASP A 99 -10.21 7.61 -14.76
CA ASP A 99 -10.82 7.44 -16.08
C ASP A 99 -12.29 7.89 -16.07
N LYS A 100 -13.03 7.62 -14.99
CA LYS A 100 -14.36 8.18 -14.79
C LYS A 100 -14.34 9.71 -14.74
N ALA A 101 -13.47 10.31 -13.95
CA ALA A 101 -13.34 11.77 -13.87
C ALA A 101 -12.99 12.42 -15.23
N ARG A 102 -12.17 11.74 -16.04
CA ARG A 102 -11.87 12.19 -17.42
C ARG A 102 -13.08 12.08 -18.35
N ALA A 103 -13.84 11.00 -18.25
CA ALA A 103 -15.04 10.80 -19.05
C ALA A 103 -16.11 11.85 -18.69
N ASP A 104 -16.39 12.01 -17.39
CA ASP A 104 -17.32 13.00 -16.87
C ASP A 104 -16.88 14.42 -17.26
N GLY A 105 -15.59 14.74 -17.12
CA GLY A 105 -15.05 16.04 -17.51
C GLY A 105 -15.18 16.33 -19.00
N ARG A 106 -14.99 15.33 -19.88
CA ARG A 106 -15.23 15.47 -21.33
C ARG A 106 -16.70 15.72 -21.63
N GLN A 107 -17.58 14.97 -20.99
CA GLN A 107 -19.02 15.13 -21.16
C GLN A 107 -19.47 16.55 -20.77
N VAL A 108 -18.99 17.07 -19.64
CA VAL A 108 -19.28 18.44 -19.20
C VAL A 108 -18.76 19.48 -20.20
N ILE A 109 -17.55 19.30 -20.73
CA ILE A 109 -16.99 20.22 -21.74
C ILE A 109 -17.83 20.20 -23.02
N ASP A 110 -18.25 19.03 -23.48
CA ASP A 110 -19.06 18.89 -24.70
C ASP A 110 -20.46 19.49 -24.51
N GLU A 111 -21.07 19.29 -23.33
CA GLU A 111 -22.36 19.90 -22.97
C GLU A 111 -22.26 21.43 -22.90
N LEU A 112 -21.25 21.97 -22.23
CA LEU A 112 -21.03 23.43 -22.16
C LEU A 112 -20.75 24.04 -23.54
N ARG A 113 -20.03 23.33 -24.41
CA ARG A 113 -19.82 23.77 -25.80
C ARG A 113 -21.10 23.78 -26.62
N ALA A 114 -21.96 22.78 -26.44
CA ALA A 114 -23.24 22.71 -27.11
C ALA A 114 -24.13 23.88 -26.67
N GLN A 115 -24.25 24.11 -25.36
CA GLN A 115 -25.00 25.24 -24.79
C GLN A 115 -24.46 26.59 -25.29
N ALA A 116 -23.14 26.80 -25.24
CA ALA A 116 -22.53 28.03 -25.74
C ALA A 116 -22.78 28.25 -27.24
N SER A 117 -22.77 27.17 -28.04
CA SER A 117 -23.06 27.26 -29.48
C SER A 117 -24.52 27.65 -29.74
N GLU A 118 -25.45 27.12 -28.94
CA GLU A 118 -26.88 27.47 -29.00
C GLU A 118 -27.12 28.93 -28.58
N GLU A 119 -26.50 29.39 -27.48
CA GLU A 119 -26.56 30.78 -27.04
C GLU A 119 -26.00 31.75 -28.07
N VAL A 120 -24.87 31.41 -28.70
CA VAL A 120 -24.28 32.21 -29.78
C VAL A 120 -25.20 32.26 -30.99
N ALA A 121 -25.79 31.14 -31.40
CA ALA A 121 -26.73 31.10 -32.51
C ALA A 121 -27.97 31.97 -32.24
N GLY A 122 -28.54 31.89 -31.03
CA GLY A 122 -29.66 32.73 -30.62
C GLY A 122 -29.32 34.22 -30.61
N THR A 123 -28.15 34.57 -30.07
CA THR A 123 -27.65 35.95 -30.07
C THR A 123 -27.44 36.48 -31.49
N LEU A 124 -26.89 35.66 -32.38
CA LEU A 124 -26.63 36.06 -33.77
C LEU A 124 -27.93 36.25 -34.57
N GLN A 125 -28.95 35.42 -34.28
CA GLN A 125 -30.28 35.58 -34.85
C GLN A 125 -30.93 36.89 -34.38
N GLN A 126 -30.92 37.17 -33.08
CA GLN A 126 -31.43 38.43 -32.52
C GLN A 126 -30.72 39.65 -33.12
N ALA A 127 -29.39 39.62 -33.19
CA ALA A 127 -28.61 40.70 -33.77
C ALA A 127 -28.92 40.90 -35.26
N SER A 128 -29.19 39.82 -36.01
CA SER A 128 -29.56 39.91 -37.43
C SER A 128 -30.96 40.52 -37.60
N GLU A 129 -31.91 40.15 -36.75
CA GLU A 129 -33.27 40.72 -36.73
C GLU A 129 -33.22 42.22 -36.36
N GLU A 130 -32.44 42.60 -35.34
CA GLU A 130 -32.23 44.01 -34.96
C GLU A 130 -31.58 44.82 -36.09
N LEU A 131 -30.54 44.29 -36.75
CA LEU A 131 -29.89 44.94 -37.89
C LEU A 131 -30.86 45.14 -39.06
N GLN A 132 -31.76 44.18 -39.31
CA GLN A 132 -32.77 44.31 -40.34
C GLN A 132 -33.78 45.41 -40.00
N VAL A 133 -34.29 45.44 -38.77
CA VAL A 133 -35.19 46.50 -38.27
C VAL A 133 -34.52 47.88 -38.35
N HIS A 134 -33.25 48.00 -37.94
CA HIS A 134 -32.49 49.25 -38.05
C HIS A 134 -32.31 49.67 -39.52
N SER A 135 -32.01 48.72 -40.41
CA SER A 135 -31.85 49.00 -41.85
C SER A 135 -33.15 49.53 -42.46
N ASP A 136 -34.28 48.89 -42.16
CA ASP A 136 -35.61 49.29 -42.64
C ASP A 136 -36.03 50.66 -42.09
N ALA A 137 -35.69 50.96 -40.83
CA ALA A 137 -35.98 52.24 -40.21
C ALA A 137 -35.15 53.41 -40.81
N ILE A 138 -33.93 53.16 -41.26
CA ILE A 138 -33.04 54.19 -41.83
C ILE A 138 -33.29 54.36 -43.33
N ALA A 139 -33.82 53.34 -44.03
CA ALA A 139 -34.06 53.37 -45.49
C ALA A 139 -34.78 54.64 -46.00
N PRO A 140 -35.86 55.14 -45.37
CA PRO A 140 -36.54 56.37 -45.82
C PRO A 140 -35.65 57.62 -45.74
N SER A 141 -34.82 57.71 -44.68
CA SER A 141 -33.89 58.83 -44.48
C SER A 141 -32.75 58.83 -45.49
N LEU A 142 -32.30 57.64 -45.91
CA LEU A 142 -31.33 57.49 -47.00
C LEU A 142 -31.94 57.95 -48.33
N SER A 143 -33.18 57.54 -48.65
CA SER A 143 -33.86 57.96 -49.88
C SER A 143 -34.01 59.49 -49.96
N ALA A 144 -34.43 60.13 -48.87
CA ALA A 144 -34.50 61.59 -48.81
C ALA A 144 -33.13 62.28 -48.99
N SER A 145 -32.08 61.71 -48.40
CA SER A 145 -30.71 62.21 -48.54
C SER A 145 -30.17 62.06 -49.97
N VAL A 146 -30.52 60.97 -50.66
CA VAL A 146 -30.14 60.74 -52.07
C VAL A 146 -30.83 61.73 -53.01
N GLU A 147 -32.11 62.04 -52.78
CA GLU A 147 -32.84 63.04 -53.57
C GLU A 147 -32.23 64.44 -53.43
N SER A 148 -31.89 64.83 -52.20
CA SER A 148 -31.15 66.06 -51.88
C SER A 148 -29.77 66.13 -52.55
N LEU A 149 -28.98 65.04 -52.46
CA LEU A 149 -27.67 64.96 -53.10
C LEU A 149 -27.77 65.03 -54.63
N SER A 150 -28.79 64.39 -55.21
CA SER A 150 -29.05 64.41 -56.66
C SER A 150 -29.40 65.81 -57.16
N GLN A 151 -30.23 66.56 -56.44
CA GLN A 151 -30.51 67.97 -56.73
C GLN A 151 -29.23 68.82 -56.67
N THR A 152 -28.39 68.60 -55.65
CA THR A 152 -27.12 69.31 -55.47
C THR A 152 -26.11 69.00 -56.59
N LEU A 153 -26.10 67.76 -57.08
CA LEU A 153 -25.24 67.35 -58.18
C LEU A 153 -25.73 67.91 -59.52
N ALA A 154 -27.04 67.91 -59.74
CA ALA A 154 -27.67 68.49 -60.92
C ALA A 154 -27.42 70.00 -61.02
N SER A 155 -27.56 70.75 -59.93
CA SER A 155 -27.26 72.19 -59.91
C SER A 155 -25.78 72.50 -60.19
N ARG A 156 -24.85 71.68 -59.68
CA ARG A 156 -23.41 71.80 -59.97
C ARG A 156 -23.04 71.49 -61.42
N VAL A 157 -23.66 70.49 -62.05
CA VAL A 157 -23.39 70.14 -63.47
C VAL A 157 -24.01 71.14 -64.43
N LEU A 158 -25.20 71.68 -64.12
CA LEU A 158 -25.91 72.65 -64.96
C LEU A 158 -25.41 74.09 -64.81
N GLY A 159 -24.60 74.38 -63.77
CA GLY A 159 -23.95 75.69 -63.58
C GLY A 159 -24.88 76.84 -63.18
N ALA A 160 -26.13 76.57 -62.76
CA ALA A 160 -27.07 77.59 -62.28
C ALA A 160 -28.08 77.00 -61.28
N ASP A 161 -28.39 77.76 -60.21
CA ASP A 161 -29.30 77.37 -59.12
C ASP A 161 -30.74 77.19 -59.64
N VAL A 162 -31.21 75.95 -59.69
CA VAL A 162 -32.59 75.60 -60.09
C VAL A 162 -33.50 75.67 -58.86
N SER A 163 -33.94 76.88 -58.49
CA SER A 163 -35.07 77.06 -57.57
C SER A 163 -35.96 78.22 -58.01
N ASN A 164 -36.85 77.95 -58.97
CA ASN A 164 -38.20 78.53 -59.15
C ASN A 164 -38.64 78.41 -60.61
N SER A 165 -39.30 77.30 -60.95
CA SER A 165 -40.16 77.27 -62.15
C SER A 165 -41.24 76.20 -61.98
N SER A 166 -42.29 76.54 -61.23
CA SER A 166 -43.59 75.87 -61.31
C SER A 166 -44.64 76.59 -60.47
N ALA A 167 -44.81 77.90 -60.68
CA ALA A 167 -45.99 78.61 -60.18
C ALA A 167 -46.26 79.91 -60.97
N THR A 168 -46.57 79.79 -62.27
CA THR A 168 -47.31 80.86 -62.97
C THR A 168 -48.35 80.22 -63.88
N LYS A 169 -49.51 79.91 -63.29
CA LYS A 169 -50.75 79.68 -64.04
C LYS A 169 -51.23 81.05 -64.53
N VAL A 170 -51.05 81.29 -65.83
CA VAL A 170 -51.59 82.46 -66.53
C VAL A 170 -52.94 82.07 -67.13
N HIS A 171 -53.96 82.86 -66.76
CA HIS A 171 -55.37 82.83 -67.17
C HIS A 171 -56.26 81.68 -66.64
#